data_AF-A0A2G9XNH6-F1
#
_entry.id   AF-A0A2G9XNH6-F1
#
_cell.length_a   1.000
_cell.length_b   1.000
_cell.length_c   1.000
_cell.angle_alpha   90.00
_cell.angle_beta   90.00
_cell.angle_gamma   90.00
#
_symmetry.space_group_name_H-M   'P 1'
#
loop_
_entity.id
_entity.type
_entity.pdbx_description
1 polymer ?
#
loop_
_entity_poly.entity_id
_entity_poly.type
_entity_poly.pdbx_seq_one_letter_code
_entity_poly.pdbx_strand_id
1 'polypeptide(L)'
;GWIRYIVALLAPLLKFMGLDSKLAFLWITAILFGLAYGGSVIMEESKGGRLSKEELETLHLSIGINHSLIEDTLLLVALGLSAFWLYIPRLLMAVVAVHILKLSHNLIQRRWIP
;
A
#
# COMPACT_ATOMS: atom_id res chain seq x y z
N GLY A 1 6.13 13.36 16.67
CA GLY A 1 6.78 13.76 15.40
C GLY A 1 5.76 13.77 14.28
N TRP A 2 5.91 14.69 13.33
CA TRP A 2 5.00 14.94 12.18
C TRP A 2 4.60 13.69 11.39
N ILE A 3 5.45 12.67 11.38
CA ILE A 3 5.17 11.34 10.81
C ILE A 3 3.85 10.76 11.35
N ARG A 4 3.54 10.93 12.64
CA ARG A 4 2.29 10.43 13.23
C ARG A 4 1.04 11.07 12.61
N TYR A 5 1.11 12.32 12.16
CA TYR A 5 -0.01 13.00 11.50
C TYR A 5 -0.21 12.51 10.07
N ILE A 6 0.88 12.33 9.31
CA ILE A 6 0.84 11.75 7.96
C ILE A 6 0.30 10.31 8.02
N VAL A 7 0.79 9.54 9.00
CA VAL A 7 0.30 8.19 9.28
C VAL A 7 -1.18 8.22 9.65
N ALA A 8 -1.63 9.13 10.51
CA ALA A 8 -3.04 9.24 10.89
C ALA A 8 -3.95 9.65 9.71
N LEU A 9 -3.46 10.47 8.77
CA LEU A 9 -4.21 10.87 7.58
C LEU A 9 -4.36 9.74 6.56
N LEU A 10 -3.31 8.93 6.40
CA LEU A 10 -3.30 7.77 5.49
C LEU A 10 -3.88 6.50 6.13
N ALA A 11 -3.92 6.42 7.46
CA ALA A 11 -4.49 5.30 8.22
C ALA A 11 -5.92 4.92 7.82
N PRO A 12 -6.89 5.84 7.63
CA PRO A 12 -8.23 5.46 7.19
C PRO A 12 -8.23 4.82 5.79
N LEU A 13 -7.41 5.32 4.87
CA LEU A 13 -7.26 4.74 3.53
C LEU A 13 -6.64 3.33 3.60
N LEU A 14 -5.60 3.15 4.42
CA LEU A 14 -4.93 1.87 4.60
C LEU A 14 -5.82 0.83 5.30
N LYS A 15 -6.61 1.27 6.28
CA LYS A 15 -7.69 0.45 6.87
C LYS A 15 -8.73 0.07 5.84
N PHE A 16 -9.10 0.99 4.94
CA PHE A 16 -10.05 0.70 3.87
C PHE A 16 -9.50 -0.33 2.87
N MET A 17 -8.20 -0.30 2.59
CA MET A 17 -7.49 -1.34 1.83
C MET A 17 -7.39 -2.67 2.62
N GLY A 18 -7.77 -2.68 3.90
CA GLY A 18 -7.74 -3.85 4.76
C GLY A 18 -6.33 -4.28 5.13
N LEU A 19 -5.40 -3.32 5.20
CA LEU A 19 -4.05 -3.49 5.75
C LEU A 19 -4.13 -3.31 7.27
N ASP A 20 -3.60 -4.27 8.03
CA ASP A 20 -3.47 -4.15 9.49
C ASP A 20 -2.47 -3.03 9.86
N SER A 21 -2.49 -2.55 11.11
CA SER A 21 -1.70 -1.39 11.55
C SER A 21 -0.19 -1.56 11.31
N LYS A 22 0.32 -2.79 11.42
CA LYS A 22 1.71 -3.16 11.11
C LYS A 22 2.02 -3.02 9.61
N LEU A 23 1.14 -3.52 8.74
CA LEU A 23 1.25 -3.39 7.28
C LEU A 23 1.11 -1.93 6.82
N ALA A 24 0.26 -1.16 7.48
CA ALA A 24 0.10 0.27 7.22
C ALA A 24 1.40 1.04 7.47
N PHE A 25 2.12 0.72 8.54
CA PHE A 25 3.44 1.32 8.81
C PHE A 25 4.45 0.98 7.70
N LEU A 26 4.57 -0.31 7.34
CA LEU A 26 5.44 -0.79 6.27
C LEU A 26 5.14 -0.09 4.93
N TRP A 27 3.86 0.03 4.58
CA TRP A 27 3.42 0.72 3.38
C TRP A 27 3.85 2.19 3.38
N ILE A 28 3.60 2.91 4.47
CA ILE A 28 3.94 4.33 4.59
C ILE A 28 5.45 4.52 4.47
N THR A 29 6.25 3.64 5.09
CA THR A 29 7.71 3.73 4.97
C THR A 29 8.18 3.55 3.52
N ALA A 30 7.57 2.65 2.75
CA ALA A 30 7.90 2.44 1.35
C ALA A 30 7.52 3.64 0.45
N ILE A 31 6.39 4.29 0.74
CA ILE A 31 5.91 5.43 -0.06
C ILE A 31 6.65 6.72 0.27
N LEU A 32 7.02 6.92 1.55
CA LEU A 32 7.73 8.13 1.99
C LEU A 32 9.24 8.08 1.74
N PHE A 33 9.87 6.94 2.01
CA PHE A 33 11.33 6.77 1.91
C PHE A 33 11.76 6.01 0.65
N GLY A 34 10.79 5.60 -0.18
CA GLY A 34 11.02 4.89 -1.43
C GLY A 34 11.08 3.37 -1.27
N LEU A 35 10.96 2.68 -2.41
CA LEU A 35 10.91 1.22 -2.50
C LEU A 35 12.17 0.54 -1.95
N ALA A 36 13.34 1.13 -2.14
CA ALA A 36 14.59 0.54 -1.66
C ALA A 36 14.64 0.45 -0.13
N TYR A 37 14.23 1.54 0.55
CA TYR A 37 14.17 1.58 2.01
C TYR A 37 12.97 0.80 2.55
N GLY A 38 11.78 0.98 1.98
CA GLY A 38 10.60 0.22 2.39
C GLY A 38 10.80 -1.29 2.21
N GLY A 39 11.42 -1.70 1.11
CA GLY A 39 11.71 -3.11 0.81
C GLY A 39 12.66 -3.76 1.80
N SER A 40 13.67 -3.05 2.30
CA SER A 40 14.56 -3.60 3.33
C SER A 40 13.85 -3.80 4.67
N VAL A 41 13.00 -2.85 5.07
CA VAL A 41 12.17 -2.96 6.28
C VAL A 41 11.14 -4.09 6.15
N ILE A 42 10.50 -4.23 4.99
CA ILE A 42 9.57 -5.34 4.71
C ILE A 42 10.28 -6.69 4.74
N MET A 43 11.48 -6.78 4.18
CA MET A 43 12.29 -7.99 4.22
C MET A 43 12.65 -8.38 5.65
N GLU A 44 12.99 -7.42 6.50
CA GLU A 44 13.33 -7.66 7.91
C GLU A 44 12.13 -8.16 8.71
N GLU A 45 10.95 -7.55 8.53
CA GLU A 45 9.72 -8.00 9.18
C GLU A 45 9.21 -9.36 8.67
N SER A 46 9.40 -9.63 7.37
CA SER A 46 9.07 -10.92 6.76
C SER A 46 9.95 -12.06 7.31
N LYS A 47 11.27 -11.82 7.41
CA LYS A 47 12.21 -12.79 8.02
C LYS A 47 11.90 -13.08 9.49
N GLY A 48 11.32 -12.11 10.20
CA GLY A 48 10.84 -12.29 11.57
C GLY A 48 9.62 -13.20 11.71
N GLY A 49 9.04 -13.72 10.61
CA GLY A 49 7.87 -14.60 10.62
C GLY A 49 6.57 -13.91 11.06
N ARG A 50 6.55 -12.57 11.07
CA ARG A 50 5.44 -11.75 11.58
C ARG A 50 4.37 -11.43 10.54
N LEU A 51 4.59 -11.82 9.28
CA LEU A 51 3.75 -11.52 8.13
C LEU A 51 3.38 -12.79 7.37
N SER A 52 2.09 -12.96 7.07
CA SER A 52 1.62 -14.05 6.20
C SER A 52 1.94 -13.76 4.72
N LYS A 53 1.92 -14.80 3.87
CA LYS A 53 2.10 -14.62 2.42
C LYS A 53 1.04 -13.70 1.81
N GLU A 54 -0.21 -13.86 2.23
CA GLU A 54 -1.35 -13.07 1.77
C GLU A 54 -1.22 -11.60 2.15
N GLU A 55 -0.71 -11.33 3.36
CA GLU A 55 -0.41 -9.98 3.86
C GLU A 55 0.72 -9.32 3.05
N LEU A 56 1.79 -10.06 2.77
CA LEU A 56 2.91 -9.59 1.96
C LEU A 56 2.51 -9.29 0.51
N GLU A 57 1.71 -10.16 -0.10
CA GLU A 57 1.22 -9.96 -1.46
C GLU A 57 0.33 -8.73 -1.56
N THR A 58 -0.61 -8.58 -0.61
CA THR A 58 -1.49 -7.40 -0.55
C THR A 58 -0.69 -6.12 -0.35
N LEU A 59 0.32 -6.15 0.53
CA LEU A 59 1.23 -5.04 0.78
C LEU A 59 2.00 -4.66 -0.48
N HIS A 60 2.71 -5.62 -1.10
CA HIS A 60 3.52 -5.38 -2.29
C HIS A 60 2.69 -4.91 -3.48
N LEU A 61 1.51 -5.49 -3.73
CA LEU A 61 0.62 -5.04 -4.80
C LEU A 61 0.25 -3.57 -4.62
N SER A 62 -0.14 -3.19 -3.39
CA SER A 62 -0.54 -1.82 -3.12
C SER A 62 0.62 -0.82 -3.15
N ILE A 63 1.81 -1.23 -2.70
CA ILE A 63 3.04 -0.42 -2.82
C ILE A 63 3.39 -0.26 -4.29
N GLY A 64 3.36 -1.33 -5.08
CA GLY A 64 3.66 -1.28 -6.52
C GLY A 64 2.76 -0.32 -7.28
N ILE A 65 1.47 -0.25 -6.95
CA ILE A 65 0.54 0.71 -7.58
C ILE A 65 0.85 2.16 -7.17
N ASN A 66 1.31 2.37 -5.93
CA ASN A 66 1.50 3.70 -5.36
C ASN A 66 2.97 4.15 -5.26
N HIS A 67 3.94 3.37 -5.75
CA HIS A 67 5.36 3.56 -5.43
C HIS A 67 5.93 4.95 -5.74
N SER A 68 5.33 5.66 -6.70
CA SER A 68 5.70 7.03 -7.07
C SER A 68 4.55 8.02 -6.84
N LEU A 69 3.64 7.75 -5.90
CA LEU A 69 2.49 8.61 -5.62
C LEU A 69 2.93 10.02 -5.19
N ILE A 70 4.07 10.15 -4.52
CA ILE A 70 4.61 11.46 -4.10
C ILE A 70 5.45 12.07 -5.22
N GLU A 71 6.44 11.33 -5.73
CA GLU A 71 7.40 11.82 -6.72
C GLU A 71 6.74 12.22 -8.05
N ASP A 72 6.00 11.30 -8.70
CA ASP A 72 5.33 11.58 -9.98
C ASP A 72 4.32 12.73 -9.84
N THR A 73 3.55 12.72 -8.75
CA THR A 73 2.49 13.71 -8.56
C THR A 73 3.08 15.09 -8.31
N LEU A 74 4.16 15.19 -7.54
CA LEU A 74 4.82 16.46 -7.31
C LEU A 74 5.44 17.03 -8.59
N LEU A 75 6.06 16.16 -9.41
CA LEU A 75 6.59 16.56 -10.73
C LEU A 75 5.49 17.04 -11.67
N LEU A 76 4.36 16.33 -11.76
CA LEU A 76 3.25 16.68 -12.64
C LEU A 76 2.47 17.91 -12.14
N VAL A 77 2.35 18.10 -10.83
CA VAL A 77 1.78 19.33 -10.26
C VAL A 77 2.67 20.53 -10.54
N ALA A 78 4.00 20.36 -10.49
CA ALA A 78 4.94 21.41 -10.88
C ALA A 78 4.78 21.79 -12.38
N LEU A 79 4.32 20.88 -13.22
CA LEU A 79 3.98 21.12 -14.63
C LEU A 79 2.58 21.71 -14.83
N GLY A 80 1.85 22.03 -13.76
CA GLY A 80 0.54 22.68 -13.80
C GLY A 80 -0.65 21.73 -13.86
N LEU A 81 -0.45 20.41 -13.71
CA LEU A 81 -1.56 19.47 -13.59
C LEU A 81 -2.18 19.50 -12.19
N SER A 82 -3.49 19.29 -12.10
CA SER A 82 -4.16 19.28 -10.80
C SER A 82 -3.77 18.03 -10.00
N ALA A 83 -3.40 18.23 -8.72
CA ALA A 83 -3.11 17.13 -7.79
C ALA A 83 -4.29 16.16 -7.63
N PHE A 84 -5.52 16.67 -7.66
CA PHE A 84 -6.73 15.87 -7.47
C PHE A 84 -6.85 14.72 -8.47
N TRP A 85 -6.70 15.02 -9.77
CA TRP A 85 -6.79 14.03 -10.84
C TRP A 85 -5.64 13.01 -10.85
N LEU A 86 -4.55 13.30 -10.15
CA LEU A 86 -3.38 12.41 -10.05
C LEU A 86 -3.49 11.48 -8.84
N TYR A 87 -3.91 11.99 -7.68
CA TYR A 87 -4.06 11.20 -6.47
C TYR A 87 -5.30 10.29 -6.50
N ILE A 88 -6.47 10.82 -6.83
CA ILE A 88 -7.74 10.10 -6.62
C ILE A 88 -7.85 8.81 -7.45
N PRO A 89 -7.61 8.82 -8.78
CA PRO A 89 -7.75 7.60 -9.58
C PRO A 89 -6.74 6.52 -9.18
N ARG A 90 -5.50 6.91 -8.82
CA ARG A 90 -4.46 5.98 -8.38
C ARG A 90 -4.81 5.31 -7.06
N LEU A 91 -5.26 6.10 -6.07
CA LEU A 91 -5.69 5.56 -4.79
C LEU A 91 -6.91 4.64 -4.94
N LEU A 92 -7.88 5.03 -5.77
CA LEU A 92 -9.03 4.17 -6.08
C LEU A 92 -8.61 2.86 -6.75
N MET A 93 -7.68 2.92 -7.71
CA MET A 93 -7.18 1.72 -8.38
C MET A 93 -6.44 0.78 -7.42
N ALA A 94 -5.65 1.33 -6.50
CA ALA A 94 -4.99 0.54 -5.46
C ALA A 94 -6.00 -0.15 -4.54
N VAL A 95 -7.04 0.56 -4.11
CA VAL A 95 -8.14 0.01 -3.31
C VAL A 95 -8.83 -1.12 -4.06
N VAL A 96 -9.22 -0.91 -5.32
CA VAL A 96 -9.90 -1.91 -6.15
C VAL A 96 -9.02 -3.13 -6.36
N ALA A 97 -7.75 -2.95 -6.70
CA ALA A 97 -6.82 -4.06 -6.92
C ALA A 97 -6.64 -4.92 -5.65
N VAL A 98 -6.49 -4.30 -4.49
CA VAL A 98 -6.40 -5.01 -3.21
C VAL A 98 -7.69 -5.78 -2.90
N HIS A 99 -8.85 -5.19 -3.13
CA HIS A 99 -10.13 -5.88 -2.92
C HIS A 99 -10.30 -7.07 -3.86
N ILE A 100 -9.91 -6.93 -5.13
CA ILE A 100 -9.91 -8.02 -6.11
C ILE A 100 -8.98 -9.15 -5.67
N LEU A 101 -7.77 -8.82 -5.18
CA LEU A 101 -6.81 -9.82 -4.69
C LEU A 101 -7.32 -10.55 -3.44
N LYS A 102 -7.95 -9.84 -2.50
CA LYS A 102 -8.59 -10.47 -1.35
C LYS A 102 -9.77 -11.34 -1.76
N LEU A 103 -10.57 -10.89 -2.73
CA LEU A 103 -11.68 -11.68 -3.25
C LEU A 103 -11.18 -12.94 -3.97
N SER A 104 -10.14 -12.83 -4.78
CA SER A 104 -9.54 -13.99 -5.47
C SER A 104 -8.97 -14.99 -4.46
N HIS A 105 -8.29 -14.53 -3.40
CA HIS A 105 -7.86 -15.41 -2.31
C HIS A 105 -9.05 -16.13 -1.66
N ASN A 106 -10.11 -15.41 -1.30
CA ASN A 106 -11.30 -16.02 -0.69
C ASN A 106 -11.99 -17.03 -1.63
N LEU A 107 -12.01 -16.78 -2.93
CA LEU A 107 -12.58 -17.68 -3.94
C LEU A 107 -11.70 -18.92 -4.18
N ILE A 108 -10.37 -18.76 -4.18
CA ILE A 108 -9.40 -19.83 -4.39
C ILE A 108 -9.31 -20.72 -3.13
N GLN A 109 -9.29 -20.14 -1.94
CA GLN A 109 -9.34 -20.86 -0.66
C GLN A 109 -10.64 -21.68 -0.53
N ARG A 110 -11.78 -21.15 -0.98
CA ARG A 110 -13.07 -21.90 -1.02
C ARG A 110 -13.09 -23.07 -2.01
N ARG A 111 -12.19 -23.11 -2.99
CA ARG A 111 -12.10 -24.16 -4.01
C ARG A 111 -11.23 -25.35 -3.56
N TRP A 112 -10.45 -25.20 -2.49
CA TRP A 112 -9.44 -26.17 -2.03
C TRP A 112 -9.72 -26.79 -0.64
N ILE A 113 -10.94 -26.62 -0.12
CA ILE A 113 -11.42 -27.39 1.04
C ILE A 113 -12.34 -28.50 0.49
N PRO A 114 -11.92 -29.77 0.47
CA PRO A 114 -12.83 -30.89 0.21
C PRO A 114 -13.85 -31.05 1.34
#